data_AF-A0A8S0GU22-F1
#
_entry.id   AF-A0A8S0GU22-F1
#
_cell.length_a   1.000
_cell.length_b   1.000
_cell.length_c   1.000
_cell.angle_alpha   90.00
_cell.angle_beta   90.00
_cell.angle_gamma   90.00
#
_symmetry.space_group_name_H-M   'P 1'
#
loop_
_entity.id
_entity.type
_entity.pdbx_description
1 polymer ?
#
loop_
_entity_poly.entity_id
_entity_poly.type
_entity_poly.pdbx_seq_one_letter_code
_entity_poly.pdbx_strand_id
1 'polypeptide(L)'
;MGAVASEPFSLVVSDVNMPGMDGHQLLGLLRARQPQLPVLLMTAHGAVERAVEAMRQGAADYLVKPFEPRALLDLVARHALGSLGVGEDEGLWPSNQPALSCWSWRRGWPAAIPRC
;
A
#
# COMPACT_ATOMS: atom_id res chain seq x y z
N MET A 1 -14.18 15.26 5.66
CA MET A 1 -14.62 13.96 5.12
C MET A 1 -14.78 14.06 3.60
N GLY A 2 -13.70 13.94 2.82
CA GLY A 2 -13.81 14.07 1.37
C GLY A 2 -12.59 13.52 0.65
N ALA A 3 -12.72 12.30 0.12
CA ALA A 3 -11.86 11.69 -0.91
C ALA A 3 -12.39 10.30 -1.32
N VAL A 4 -13.15 9.61 -0.43
CA VAL A 4 -13.70 8.27 -0.69
C VAL A 4 -15.07 8.36 -1.37
N ALA A 5 -15.17 8.98 -2.55
CA ALA A 5 -16.48 9.17 -3.19
C ALA A 5 -16.56 8.91 -4.70
N SER A 6 -15.47 8.61 -5.41
CA SER A 6 -15.53 8.58 -6.88
C SER A 6 -14.88 7.38 -7.57
N GLU A 7 -14.05 6.59 -6.88
CA GLU A 7 -13.39 5.42 -7.48
C GLU A 7 -13.43 4.21 -6.54
N PRO A 8 -13.59 2.99 -7.06
CA PRO A 8 -13.50 1.78 -6.26
C PRO A 8 -12.07 1.65 -5.74
N PHE A 9 -11.90 1.71 -4.42
CA PHE A 9 -10.61 1.47 -3.79
C PHE A 9 -10.39 -0.03 -3.62
N SER A 10 -9.19 -0.51 -3.94
CA SER A 10 -8.82 -1.93 -3.73
C SER A 10 -8.23 -2.19 -2.33
N LEU A 11 -7.66 -1.15 -1.70
CA LEU A 11 -7.03 -1.24 -0.38
C LEU A 11 -6.98 0.16 0.25
N VAL A 12 -7.23 0.23 1.55
CA VAL A 12 -6.98 1.44 2.35
C VAL A 12 -5.79 1.20 3.25
N VAL A 13 -4.83 2.12 3.22
CA VAL A 13 -3.68 2.12 4.13
C VAL A 13 -3.78 3.38 5.00
N SER A 14 -3.82 3.22 6.32
CA SER A 14 -4.04 4.35 7.24
C SER A 14 -3.15 4.27 8.47
N ASP A 15 -2.67 5.42 8.94
CA ASP A 15 -1.98 5.51 10.23
C ASP A 15 -3.00 5.40 11.39
N VAL A 16 -2.64 4.71 12.46
CA VAL A 16 -3.41 4.67 13.71
C VAL A 16 -3.35 6.03 14.39
N ASN A 17 -2.16 6.62 14.46
CA ASN A 17 -1.93 7.88 15.14
C ASN A 17 -2.14 9.05 14.17
N MET A 18 -3.41 9.38 13.90
CA MET A 18 -3.81 10.55 13.12
C MET A 18 -4.42 11.65 14.02
N PRO A 19 -4.09 12.94 13.81
CA PRO A 19 -4.76 14.02 14.50
C PRO A 19 -6.23 14.12 14.05
N GLY A 20 -7.15 14.14 15.02
CA GLY A 20 -8.59 14.28 14.78
C GLY A 20 -9.37 12.96 14.81
N MET A 21 -9.05 12.01 13.93
CA MET A 21 -9.72 10.70 13.86
C MET A 21 -8.71 9.57 13.92
N ASP A 22 -8.87 8.65 14.87
CA ASP A 22 -8.02 7.45 15.01
C ASP A 22 -8.24 6.49 13.82
N GLY A 23 -7.17 5.84 13.35
CA GLY A 23 -7.25 4.78 12.34
C GLY A 23 -8.20 3.63 12.72
N HIS A 24 -8.37 3.35 14.01
CA HIS A 24 -9.38 2.38 14.48
C HIS A 24 -10.83 2.87 14.27
N GLN A 25 -11.08 4.17 14.45
CA GLN A 25 -12.40 4.75 14.15
C GLN A 25 -12.67 4.75 12.65
N LEU A 26 -11.65 5.06 11.84
CA LEU A 26 -11.75 4.96 10.39
C LEU A 26 -12.08 3.53 9.95
N LEU A 27 -11.42 2.52 10.54
CA LEU A 27 -11.73 1.12 10.31
C LEU A 27 -13.22 0.84 10.57
N GLY A 28 -13.74 1.21 11.74
CA GLY A 28 -15.16 1.01 12.07
C GLY A 28 -16.12 1.65 11.05
N LEU A 29 -15.81 2.87 10.59
CA LEU A 29 -16.61 3.57 9.58
C LEU A 29 -16.56 2.87 8.21
N LEU A 30 -15.38 2.41 7.80
CA LEU A 30 -15.20 1.68 6.54
C LEU A 30 -15.86 0.31 6.60
N ARG A 31 -15.77 -0.40 7.73
CA ARG A 31 -16.45 -1.68 7.94
C ARG A 31 -17.97 -1.57 7.85
N ALA A 32 -18.54 -0.47 8.37
CA ALA A 32 -19.98 -0.24 8.29
C ALA A 32 -20.46 0.14 6.87
N ARG A 33 -19.62 0.81 6.07
CA ARG A 33 -19.99 1.30 4.73
C ARG A 33 -19.61 0.36 3.59
N GLN A 34 -18.42 -0.25 3.68
CA GLN A 34 -17.80 -1.09 2.65
C GLN A 34 -17.15 -2.32 3.30
N PRO A 35 -17.94 -3.36 3.63
CA PRO A 35 -17.45 -4.55 4.33
C PRO A 35 -16.48 -5.42 3.53
N GLN A 36 -16.23 -5.13 2.26
CA GLN A 36 -15.31 -5.91 1.43
C GLN A 36 -13.98 -5.19 1.19
N LEU A 37 -13.87 -3.92 1.62
CA LEU A 37 -12.65 -3.13 1.43
C LEU A 37 -11.61 -3.53 2.48
N PRO A 38 -10.44 -4.08 2.09
CA PRO A 38 -9.38 -4.37 3.03
C PRO A 38 -8.78 -3.07 3.57
N VAL A 39 -8.50 -3.05 4.86
CA VAL A 39 -7.91 -1.90 5.57
C VAL A 39 -6.64 -2.36 6.28
N LEU A 40 -5.51 -1.83 5.85
CA LEU A 40 -4.19 -2.00 6.45
C LEU A 40 -3.92 -0.83 7.40
N LEU A 41 -3.76 -1.11 8.69
CA LEU A 41 -3.39 -0.10 9.68
C LEU A 41 -1.89 -0.09 9.89
N MET A 42 -1.30 1.10 9.99
CA MET A 42 0.11 1.29 10.35
C MET A 42 0.27 2.18 11.58
N THR A 43 1.21 1.90 12.46
CA THR A 43 1.41 2.69 13.70
C THR A 43 2.88 2.89 14.03
N ALA A 44 3.23 3.97 14.72
CA ALA A 44 4.56 4.12 15.34
C ALA A 44 4.68 3.45 16.72
N HIS A 45 3.55 3.05 17.34
CA HIS A 45 3.51 2.41 18.64
C HIS A 45 2.70 1.11 18.55
N GLY A 46 3.41 0.01 18.34
CA GLY A 46 2.80 -1.32 18.20
C GLY A 46 2.62 -1.98 19.55
N ALA A 47 1.45 -1.78 20.17
CA ALA A 47 1.01 -2.66 21.26
C ALA A 47 0.34 -3.90 20.64
N VAL A 48 0.77 -5.09 21.05
CA VAL A 48 0.24 -6.37 20.53
C VAL A 48 -1.27 -6.45 20.72
N GLU A 49 -1.75 -5.98 21.87
CA GLU A 49 -3.17 -5.95 22.23
C GLU A 49 -3.98 -5.09 21.26
N ARG A 50 -3.42 -3.95 20.81
CA ARG A 50 -4.09 -3.07 19.84
C ARG A 50 -4.12 -3.67 18.45
N ALA A 51 -3.07 -4.40 18.06
CA ALA A 51 -3.04 -5.13 16.80
C ALA A 51 -4.10 -6.25 16.80
N VAL A 52 -4.20 -7.02 17.88
CA VAL A 52 -5.23 -8.06 18.04
C VAL A 52 -6.63 -7.46 17.99
N GLU A 53 -6.85 -6.33 18.66
CA GLU A 53 -8.14 -5.64 18.64
C GLU A 53 -8.49 -5.13 17.24
N ALA A 54 -7.54 -4.55 16.50
CA ALA A 54 -7.76 -4.16 15.11
C ALA A 54 -8.16 -5.34 14.22
N MET A 55 -7.50 -6.50 14.38
CA MET A 55 -7.85 -7.71 13.64
C MET A 55 -9.27 -8.20 13.97
N ARG A 56 -9.65 -8.17 15.26
CA ARG A 56 -11.02 -8.51 15.70
C ARG A 56 -12.07 -7.56 15.12
N GLN A 57 -11.71 -6.30 14.93
CA GLN A 57 -12.57 -5.28 14.32
C GLN A 57 -12.62 -5.40 12.78
N GLY A 58 -11.88 -6.33 12.18
CA GLY A 58 -11.92 -6.61 10.74
C GLY A 58 -10.91 -5.80 9.92
N ALA A 59 -9.82 -5.34 10.52
CA ALA A 59 -8.65 -4.90 9.75
C ALA A 59 -8.07 -6.09 8.99
N ALA A 60 -7.55 -5.81 7.78
CA ALA A 60 -6.94 -6.82 6.93
C ALA A 60 -5.53 -7.19 7.41
N ASP A 61 -4.78 -6.18 7.87
CA ASP A 61 -3.44 -6.36 8.44
C ASP A 61 -3.04 -5.17 9.33
N TYR A 62 -1.98 -5.36 10.12
CA TYR A 62 -1.42 -4.36 11.02
C TYR A 62 0.10 -4.28 10.88
N LEU A 63 0.63 -3.10 10.60
CA LEU A 63 2.06 -2.88 10.33
C LEU A 63 2.67 -1.87 11.32
N VAL A 64 3.68 -2.30 12.08
CA VAL A 64 4.36 -1.43 13.04
C VAL A 64 5.55 -0.74 12.36
N LYS A 65 5.68 0.58 12.55
CA LYS A 65 6.83 1.38 12.15
C LYS A 65 7.92 1.28 13.23
N PRO A 66 9.21 1.27 12.85
CA PRO A 66 9.72 1.27 11.48
C PRO A 66 9.58 -0.10 10.81
N PHE A 67 9.26 -0.12 9.52
CA PHE A 67 9.17 -1.32 8.71
C PHE A 67 10.02 -1.20 7.45
N GLU A 68 10.42 -2.33 6.88
CA GLU A 68 11.08 -2.35 5.58
C GLU A 68 10.07 -2.10 4.46
N PRO A 69 10.42 -1.33 3.41
CA PRO A 69 9.54 -1.08 2.28
C PRO A 69 8.97 -2.37 1.65
N ARG A 70 9.76 -3.45 1.66
CA ARG A 70 9.34 -4.77 1.16
C ARG A 70 8.14 -5.32 1.93
N ALA A 71 8.13 -5.20 3.25
CA ALA A 71 7.01 -5.67 4.08
C ALA A 71 5.68 -4.99 3.70
N LEU A 72 5.71 -3.68 3.43
CA LEU A 72 4.53 -2.97 2.96
C LEU A 72 4.08 -3.44 1.58
N LEU A 73 5.02 -3.61 0.64
CA LEU A 73 4.71 -4.09 -0.71
C LEU A 73 4.09 -5.49 -0.68
N ASP A 74 4.59 -6.39 0.16
CA ASP A 74 4.06 -7.73 0.30
C ASP A 74 2.61 -7.73 0.83
N LEU A 75 2.29 -6.82 1.75
CA LEU A 75 0.93 -6.65 2.28
C LEU A 75 -0.02 -6.07 1.23
N VAL A 76 0.45 -5.07 0.48
CA VAL A 76 -0.32 -4.48 -0.61
C VAL A 76 -0.57 -5.51 -1.70
N ALA A 77 0.44 -6.29 -2.10
CA ALA A 77 0.29 -7.34 -3.11
C ALA A 77 -0.72 -8.40 -2.67
N ARG A 78 -0.68 -8.81 -1.40
CA ARG A 78 -1.62 -9.78 -0.82
C ARG A 78 -3.07 -9.31 -0.86
N HIS A 79 -3.33 -8.05 -0.52
CA HIS A 79 -4.70 -7.55 -0.33
C HIS A 79 -5.29 -6.78 -1.50
N ALA A 80 -4.48 -6.07 -2.28
CA ALA A 80 -4.97 -5.23 -3.37
C ALA A 80 -5.01 -5.94 -4.73
N LEU A 81 -4.12 -6.92 -4.96
CA LEU A 81 -3.95 -7.56 -6.27
C LEU A 81 -4.58 -8.96 -6.37
N GLY A 82 -5.02 -9.54 -5.25
CA GLY A 82 -5.49 -10.92 -5.18
C GLY A 82 -4.31 -11.90 -5.28
N SER A 83 -4.22 -12.81 -4.31
CA SER A 83 -3.24 -13.88 -4.15
C SER A 83 -2.38 -14.22 -5.37
N LEU A 84 -1.26 -13.52 -5.55
CA LEU A 84 -0.08 -14.16 -6.14
C LEU A 84 0.60 -14.88 -4.99
N GLY A 85 0.72 -16.20 -5.09
CA GLY A 85 1.63 -16.93 -4.22
C GLY A 85 2.97 -16.21 -4.23
N VAL A 86 3.42 -15.77 -3.05
CA VAL A 86 4.75 -15.22 -2.87
C VAL A 86 5.71 -16.38 -3.11
N GLY A 87 6.10 -16.56 -4.36
CA GLY A 87 7.30 -17.30 -4.70
C GLY A 87 8.46 -16.50 -4.16
N GLU A 88 9.19 -17.11 -3.23
CA GLU A 88 10.52 -16.69 -2.86
C GLU A 88 11.36 -16.61 -4.13
N ASP A 89 11.69 -15.40 -4.57
CA ASP A 89 12.88 -15.18 -5.37
C ASP A 89 13.69 -14.06 -4.71
N GLU A 90 14.82 -14.50 -4.17
CA GLU A 90 15.93 -13.73 -3.65
C GLU A 90 16.45 -12.71 -4.67
N GLY A 91 16.92 -11.57 -4.14
CA GLY A 91 18.02 -10.77 -4.68
C GLY A 91 18.30 -10.82 -6.18
N LEU A 92 17.57 -10.03 -6.97
CA LEU A 92 18.11 -9.54 -8.24
C LEU A 92 17.68 -8.10 -8.47
N TRP A 93 18.27 -7.19 -7.69
CA TRP A 93 18.42 -5.81 -8.12
C TRP A 93 19.64 -5.74 -9.04
N PRO A 94 19.50 -5.60 -10.37
CA PRO A 94 20.66 -5.46 -11.24
C PRO A 94 21.27 -4.08 -11.01
N SER A 95 22.40 -4.05 -10.29
CA SER A 95 23.21 -2.85 -10.04
C SER A 95 23.88 -2.27 -11.32
N ASN A 96 23.45 -2.67 -12.52
CA ASN A 96 23.99 -2.12 -13.77
C ASN A 96 22.97 -2.28 -14.92
N GLN A 97 22.21 -1.22 -15.22
CA GLN A 97 21.40 -1.15 -16.45
C GLN A 97 21.71 0.15 -17.23
N PRO A 98 22.63 0.09 -18.22
CA PRO A 98 22.78 1.13 -19.22
C PRO A 98 21.80 0.89 -20.38
N ALA A 99 20.48 0.93 -20.14
CA ALA A 99 19.48 0.81 -21.22
C ALA A 99 18.03 1.20 -20.88
N LEU A 100 17.77 1.96 -19.80
CA LEU A 100 16.42 2.48 -19.50
C LEU A 100 16.27 3.97 -19.86
N SER A 101 17.05 4.45 -20.83
CA SER A 101 17.02 5.82 -21.36
C SER A 101 15.89 6.08 -22.37
N CYS A 102 14.94 5.17 -22.50
CA CYS A 102 13.72 5.36 -23.28
C CYS A 102 12.55 4.90 -22.42
N TRP A 103 11.37 5.50 -22.59
CA TRP A 103 10.14 5.25 -21.84
C TRP A 103 9.89 6.16 -20.61
N SER A 104 9.86 7.48 -20.85
CA SER A 104 8.76 8.38 -20.39
C SER A 104 9.02 9.87 -20.75
N TRP A 105 9.33 10.19 -22.01
CA TRP A 105 9.31 11.57 -22.51
C TRP A 105 8.59 11.62 -23.86
N ARG A 106 7.29 11.95 -23.84
CA ARG A 106 6.54 12.26 -25.06
C ARG A 106 5.57 13.41 -24.78
N ARG A 107 6.01 14.65 -25.04
CA ARG A 107 5.23 15.80 -25.57
C ARG A 107 6.20 16.96 -25.86
N GLY A 108 6.65 17.08 -27.12
CA GLY A 108 7.10 18.35 -27.70
C GLY A 108 8.61 18.66 -27.74
N TRP A 109 9.46 17.83 -28.36
CA TRP A 109 10.81 18.27 -28.74
C TRP A 109 11.20 17.83 -30.16
N PRO A 110 11.78 18.73 -31.00
CA PRO A 110 12.10 18.43 -32.38
C PRO A 110 13.52 17.86 -32.52
N ALA A 111 13.61 16.89 -33.41
CA ALA A 111 14.79 16.47 -34.17
C ALA A 111 15.97 15.79 -33.44
N ALA A 112 16.36 14.68 -34.06
CA ALA A 112 17.63 13.98 -34.01
C ALA A 112 17.93 13.13 -32.76
N ILE A 113 17.82 11.80 -32.92
CA ILE A 113 18.91 10.81 -32.71
C ILE A 113 18.53 9.52 -33.48
N PRO A 114 19.43 8.93 -34.29
CA PRO A 114 19.25 7.62 -34.89
C PRO A 114 19.68 6.50 -33.92
N ARG A 115 19.02 5.34 -34.02
CA ARG A 115 19.20 4.07 -33.26
C ARG A 115 18.55 4.01 -31.88
N CYS A 116 17.22 3.89 -31.92
CA CYS A 116 16.58 2.65 -31.52
C CYS A 116 16.24 1.85 -32.78
#